data_AF-A0A522RZN4-F1
#
_entry.id   AF-A0A522RZN4-F1
#
_cell.length_a   1.000
_cell.length_b   1.000
_cell.length_c   1.000
_cell.angle_alpha   90.00
_cell.angle_beta   90.00
_cell.angle_gamma   90.00
#
_symmetry.space_group_name_H-M   'P 1'
#
loop_
_entity.id
_entity.type
_entity.pdbx_description
1 polymer ?
#
loop_
_entity_poly.entity_id
_entity_poly.type
_entity_poly.pdbx_seq_one_letter_code
_entity_poly.pdbx_strand_id
1 'polypeptide(L)'
;MNQDEADRTLSEDDFDTKFGPEARADGSLLREHEEVRGVDTNRVWTVIEGDEGTLYAMAGYHVVNRVGYLVTREPWTDPDTMAVYSVPVDFDAAA
;
A
#
# COMPACT_ATOMS: atom_id res chain seq x y z
N MET A 1 -20.38 12.03 12.48
CA MET A 1 -19.02 11.74 11.99
C MET A 1 -18.10 12.70 12.70
N ASN A 2 -17.32 12.22 13.67
CA ASN A 2 -16.40 13.07 14.44
C ASN A 2 -15.19 13.37 13.58
N GLN A 3 -14.70 14.61 13.63
CA GLN A 3 -13.59 15.08 12.80
C GLN A 3 -12.24 14.44 13.16
N ASP A 4 -12.17 13.65 14.24
CA ASP A 4 -10.97 12.95 14.72
C ASP A 4 -10.60 11.67 13.94
N GLU A 5 -11.50 11.12 13.11
CA GLU A 5 -11.25 9.86 12.38
C GLU A 5 -10.67 10.09 10.97
N ALA A 6 -10.83 11.30 10.42
CA ALA A 6 -10.28 11.67 9.12
C ALA A 6 -8.76 11.92 9.15
N ASP A 7 -8.17 12.03 10.34
CA ASP A 7 -6.76 12.42 10.58
C ASP A 7 -5.81 11.21 10.73
N ARG A 8 -6.32 9.98 10.67
CA ARG A 8 -5.50 8.76 10.86
C ARG A 8 -4.98 8.13 9.57
N THR A 9 -5.49 8.58 8.44
CA THR A 9 -5.12 8.04 7.13
C THR A 9 -4.09 8.96 6.48
N LEU A 10 -2.92 8.42 6.16
CA LEU A 10 -1.87 9.15 5.46
C LEU A 10 -2.26 9.43 4.01
N SER A 11 -1.81 10.56 3.48
CA SER A 11 -1.77 10.76 2.03
C SER A 11 -0.71 9.85 1.39
N GLU A 12 -0.81 9.63 0.08
CA GLU A 12 0.20 8.89 -0.67
C GLU A 12 1.59 9.56 -0.58
N ASP A 13 1.64 10.89 -0.73
CA ASP A 13 2.90 11.65 -0.62
C ASP A 13 3.54 11.51 0.76
N ASP A 14 2.74 11.53 1.83
CA ASP A 14 3.22 11.33 3.20
C ASP A 14 3.69 9.88 3.41
N PHE A 15 2.96 8.91 2.85
CA PHE A 15 3.33 7.51 2.88
C PHE A 15 4.67 7.28 2.18
N ASP A 16 4.83 7.81 0.97
CA ASP A 16 6.04 7.69 0.17
C ASP A 16 7.23 8.36 0.86
N THR A 17 7.02 9.56 1.42
CA THR A 17 8.05 10.29 2.16
C THR A 17 8.47 9.55 3.44
N LYS A 18 7.50 8.99 4.17
CA LYS A 18 7.73 8.35 5.47
C LYS A 18 8.31 6.95 5.36
N PHE A 19 7.80 6.14 4.43
CA PHE A 19 8.11 4.73 4.35
C PHE A 19 8.98 4.37 3.14
N GLY A 20 8.90 5.14 2.06
CA GLY A 20 9.69 4.93 0.85
C GLY A 20 9.42 3.57 0.21
N PRO A 21 8.31 3.38 -0.51
CA PRO A 21 8.02 2.13 -1.20
C PRO A 21 9.10 1.83 -2.25
N GLU A 22 9.56 0.59 -2.27
CA GLU A 22 10.65 0.15 -3.13
C GLU A 22 10.10 -0.33 -4.47
N ALA A 23 10.44 0.40 -5.54
CA ALA A 23 10.17 -0.03 -6.91
C ALA A 23 10.97 -1.28 -7.28
N ARG A 24 10.36 -2.12 -8.09
CA ARG A 24 11.01 -3.27 -8.73
C ARG A 24 11.90 -2.80 -9.89
N ALA A 25 12.65 -3.74 -10.46
CA ALA A 25 13.50 -3.48 -11.62
C ALA A 25 12.71 -3.04 -12.87
N ASP A 26 11.43 -3.43 -12.97
CA ASP A 26 10.50 -3.03 -14.03
C ASP A 26 9.80 -1.68 -13.75
N GLY A 27 10.10 -1.04 -12.62
CA GLY A 27 9.48 0.22 -12.20
C GLY A 27 8.15 0.06 -11.46
N SER A 28 7.57 -1.14 -11.40
CA SER A 28 6.32 -1.40 -10.67
C SER A 28 6.56 -1.48 -9.16
N LEU A 29 5.61 -0.97 -8.37
CA LEU A 29 5.67 -1.01 -6.90
C LEU A 29 4.93 -2.22 -6.32
N LEU A 30 3.84 -2.64 -6.98
CA LEU A 30 3.03 -3.77 -6.55
C LEU A 30 3.77 -5.10 -6.76
N ARG A 31 3.56 -6.01 -5.81
CA ARG A 31 4.17 -7.34 -5.77
C ARG A 31 3.11 -8.39 -5.45
N GLU A 32 3.30 -9.57 -6.01
CA GLU A 32 2.46 -10.73 -5.72
C GLU A 32 2.86 -11.37 -4.38
N HIS A 33 1.95 -12.17 -3.83
CA HIS A 33 2.13 -12.83 -2.53
C HIS A 33 3.43 -13.64 -2.43
N GLU A 34 3.79 -14.33 -3.52
CA GLU A 34 4.98 -15.19 -3.57
C GLU A 34 6.28 -14.38 -3.45
N GLU A 35 6.26 -13.12 -3.88
CA GLU A 35 7.42 -12.25 -3.98
C GLU A 35 7.69 -11.49 -2.68
N VAL A 36 6.64 -11.27 -1.89
CA VAL A 36 6.75 -10.72 -0.54
C VAL A 36 6.91 -11.82 0.51
N ARG A 37 6.99 -13.09 0.10
CA ARG A 37 7.16 -14.21 1.03
C ARG A 37 8.53 -14.14 1.71
N GLY A 38 8.51 -14.03 3.04
CA GLY A 38 9.74 -13.93 3.84
C GLY A 38 10.32 -12.52 3.96
N VAL A 39 9.64 -11.51 3.40
CA VAL A 39 9.89 -10.11 3.75
C VAL A 39 9.42 -9.86 5.18
N ASP A 40 10.12 -8.97 5.88
CA ASP A 40 9.72 -8.53 7.20
C ASP A 40 8.29 -7.97 7.17
N THR A 41 7.41 -8.45 8.06
CA THR A 41 6.00 -8.09 8.06
C THR A 41 5.78 -6.60 8.30
N ASN A 42 6.67 -5.95 9.06
CA ASN A 42 6.63 -4.52 9.31
C ASN A 42 7.03 -3.69 8.09
N ARG A 43 7.61 -4.29 7.06
CA ARG A 43 7.93 -3.61 5.80
C ARG A 43 6.92 -3.90 4.69
N VAL A 44 5.95 -4.78 4.96
CA VAL A 44 4.91 -5.13 3.99
C VAL A 44 3.65 -4.34 4.28
N TRP A 45 3.07 -3.85 3.20
CA TRP A 45 1.77 -3.21 3.19
C TRP A 45 0.90 -3.90 2.16
N THR A 46 -0.34 -4.19 2.52
CA THR A 46 -1.31 -4.74 1.58
C THR A 46 -2.08 -3.61 0.93
N VAL A 47 -2.07 -3.56 -0.39
CA VAL A 47 -2.94 -2.66 -1.15
C VAL A 47 -4.28 -3.35 -1.32
N ILE A 48 -5.33 -2.72 -0.79
CA ILE A 48 -6.70 -3.19 -0.90
C ILE A 48 -7.55 -2.20 -1.70
N GLU A 49 -8.56 -2.73 -2.37
CA GLU A 49 -9.60 -1.91 -3.02
C GLU A 49 -10.77 -1.70 -2.04
N GLY A 50 -11.04 -0.43 -1.77
CA GLY A 50 -12.16 0.04 -0.96
C GLY A 50 -13.32 0.52 -1.82
N ASP A 51 -14.17 1.36 -1.23
CA ASP A 51 -15.34 1.89 -1.92
C ASP A 51 -14.96 2.86 -3.07
N GLU A 52 -15.80 2.87 -4.11
CA GLU A 52 -15.69 3.76 -5.27
C GLU A 52 -14.34 3.68 -6.03
N GLY A 53 -13.64 2.54 -5.93
CA GLY A 53 -12.35 2.32 -6.57
C GLY A 53 -11.16 2.98 -5.86
N THR A 54 -11.38 3.49 -4.64
CA THR A 54 -10.30 4.03 -3.81
C THR A 54 -9.41 2.89 -3.32
N LEU A 55 -8.10 3.04 -3.48
CA LEU A 55 -7.14 2.06 -3.01
C LEU A 55 -6.48 2.55 -1.71
N TYR A 56 -6.22 1.59 -0.82
CA TYR A 56 -5.58 1.85 0.47
C TYR A 56 -4.40 0.92 0.69
N ALA A 57 -3.29 1.45 1.19
CA ALA A 57 -2.19 0.65 1.71
C ALA A 57 -2.38 0.44 3.22
N MET A 58 -2.56 -0.81 3.64
CA MET A 58 -2.72 -1.21 5.03
C MET A 58 -1.50 -1.94 5.55
N ALA A 59 -1.07 -1.63 6.78
CA ALA A 59 0.07 -2.27 7.42
C ALA A 59 -0.12 -3.80 7.53
N GLY A 60 0.90 -4.55 7.12
CA GLY A 60 0.95 -6.01 7.23
C GLY A 60 0.30 -6.77 6.07
N TYR A 61 0.09 -8.07 6.27
CA TYR A 61 -0.50 -8.97 5.28
C TYR A 61 -2.00 -9.14 5.48
N HIS A 62 -2.78 -8.64 4.53
CA HIS A 62 -4.22 -8.84 4.44
C HIS A 62 -4.56 -9.70 3.23
N VAL A 63 -5.66 -10.46 3.33
CA VAL A 63 -6.07 -11.43 2.31
C VAL A 63 -7.42 -11.12 1.67
N VAL A 64 -8.15 -10.12 2.17
CA VAL A 64 -9.48 -9.73 1.69
C VAL A 64 -9.35 -8.46 0.83
N ASN A 65 -10.06 -8.42 -0.30
CA ASN A 65 -10.06 -7.31 -1.27
C ASN A 65 -8.66 -6.82 -1.64
N ARG A 66 -7.69 -7.73 -1.67
CA ARG A 66 -6.28 -7.44 -1.98
C ARG A 66 -6.09 -7.27 -3.47
N VAL A 67 -5.48 -6.15 -3.85
CA VAL A 67 -4.91 -5.90 -5.17
C VAL A 67 -3.47 -6.43 -5.24
N GLY A 68 -2.65 -6.14 -4.22
CA GLY A 68 -1.26 -6.61 -4.16
C GLY A 68 -0.55 -6.18 -2.88
N TYR A 69 0.77 -6.23 -2.89
CA TYR A 69 1.60 -5.81 -1.76
C TYR A 69 2.63 -4.76 -2.17
N LEU A 70 2.92 -3.83 -1.25
CA LEU A 70 4.07 -2.94 -1.31
C LEU A 70 5.12 -3.41 -0.31
N VAL A 71 6.38 -3.16 -0.64
CA VAL A 71 7.51 -3.31 0.28
C VAL A 71 8.12 -1.94 0.48
N THR A 72 8.20 -1.49 1.73
CA THR A 72 8.75 -0.18 2.08
C THR A 72 10.16 -0.28 2.62
N ARG A 73 10.97 0.78 2.45
CA ARG A 73 12.31 0.85 3.04
C ARG A 73 12.22 0.89 4.56
N GLU A 74 11.39 1.78 5.09
CA GLU A 74 11.17 1.91 6.53
C GLU A 74 10.00 1.02 6.99
N PRO A 75 10.11 0.40 8.18
CA PRO A 75 9.03 -0.41 8.73
C PRO A 75 7.90 0.46 9.32
N TRP A 76 6.66 -0.01 9.23
CA TRP A 76 5.56 0.49 10.05
C TRP A 76 5.71 0.05 11.50
N THR A 77 5.22 0.89 12.40
CA THR A 77 5.25 0.66 13.85
C THR A 77 3.88 0.44 14.45
N ASP A 78 2.83 0.84 13.73
CA ASP A 78 1.44 0.73 14.17
C ASP A 78 0.65 -0.08 13.12
N PRO A 79 0.11 -1.25 13.49
CA PRO A 79 -0.64 -2.12 12.57
C PRO A 79 -1.96 -1.51 12.09
N ASP A 80 -2.46 -0.46 12.75
CA ASP A 80 -3.67 0.26 12.34
C ASP A 80 -3.35 1.42 11.36
N THR A 81 -2.08 1.60 10.98
CA THR A 81 -1.69 2.62 9.98
C THR A 81 -2.27 2.27 8.62
N MET A 82 -2.93 3.25 8.00
CA MET A 82 -3.38 3.17 6.62
C MET A 82 -3.00 4.42 5.82
N ALA A 83 -2.86 4.28 4.52
CA ALA A 83 -2.66 5.40 3.60
C ALA A 83 -3.65 5.29 2.42
N VAL A 84 -4.15 6.42 1.94
CA VAL A 84 -4.75 6.47 0.59
C VAL A 84 -3.62 6.26 -0.40
N TYR A 85 -3.78 5.33 -1.34
CA TYR A 85 -2.73 4.96 -2.27
C TYR A 85 -3.27 4.96 -3.69
N SER A 86 -3.05 6.01 -4.47
CA SER A 86 -3.45 5.99 -5.87
C SER A 86 -2.41 5.20 -6.65
N VAL A 87 -2.70 3.95 -7.00
CA VAL A 87 -1.83 3.29 -7.98
C VAL A 87 -1.79 4.15 -9.25
N PRO A 88 -0.62 4.37 -9.87
CA PRO A 88 -0.59 4.83 -11.25
C PRO A 88 -1.33 3.76 -12.05
N VAL A 89 -2.55 4.09 -12.43
CA VAL A 89 -3.36 3.27 -13.31
C VAL A 89 -2.72 3.30 -14.69
N ASP A 90 -1.74 2.44 -14.92
CA ASP A 90 -1.41 2.00 -16.28
C ASP A 90 -2.56 1.11 -16.75
N PHE A 91 -3.71 1.73 -17.04
CA PHE A 91 -4.81 1.12 -17.77
C PHE A 91 -4.53 1.09 -19.29
N ASP A 92 -3.31 1.44 -19.72
CA ASP A 92 -2.88 1.45 -21.12
C ASP A 92 -1.81 0.38 -21.39
N ALA A 93 -2.19 -0.88 -21.22
CA ALA A 93 -1.71 -1.94 -22.09
C ALA A 93 -2.85 -2.33 -23.04
N ALA A 94 -3.17 -1.41 -23.96
CA ALA A 94 -4.02 -1.70 -25.10
C ALA A 94 -3.35 -2.72 -26.05
N ALA A 95 -4.06 -3.80 -26.39
CA ALA A 95 -4.11 -4.43 -27.72
C ALA A 95 -5.08 -5.63 -27.75
#